data_AF-A0A3D0V8R6-F1
#
_entry.id   AF-A0A3D0V8R6-F1
#
_cell.length_a   1.000
_cell.length_b   1.000
_cell.length_c   1.000
_cell.angle_alpha   90.00
_cell.angle_beta   90.00
_cell.angle_gamma   90.00
#
_symmetry.space_group_name_H-M   'P 1'
#
loop_
_entity.id
_entity.type
_entity.pdbx_description
1 polymer ?
#
loop_
_entity_poly.entity_id
_entity_poly.type
_entity_poly.pdbx_seq_one_letter_code
_entity_poly.pdbx_strand_id
1 'polypeptide(L)'
;MDEASGYKVAHFTGDEFLAIGDIIKTFWENVPTSNPPKFVMVMGGVGAGKTTIRRQQFADGYVNIDAGEIYQALLKSYDPDDPKLEDYTAFATHLILKECILEKKNIVIEIIGDSAEAITPVIDKMKEIGYEISVSGITCDPAEAYERHLKAVKEDKNYLSAYYTQDATLGAFYTYFDLGAVPVQK
;
A
#
# COMPACT_ATOMS: atom_id res chain seq x y z
N MET A 1 0.61 -2.26 30.96
CA MET A 1 1.90 -2.80 30.49
C MET A 1 1.97 -2.42 29.04
N ASP A 2 2.82 -1.45 28.75
CA ASP A 2 3.02 -0.88 27.41
C ASP A 2 3.61 -1.94 26.48
N GLU A 3 2.85 -2.35 25.48
CA GLU A 3 3.42 -2.81 24.22
C GLU A 3 3.39 -1.62 23.27
N ALA A 4 4.40 -0.75 23.41
CA ALA A 4 4.78 0.09 22.29
C ALA A 4 5.07 -0.85 21.12
N SER A 5 4.41 -0.64 19.98
CA SER A 5 4.63 -1.39 18.74
C SER A 5 6.04 -1.10 18.22
N GLY A 6 7.04 -1.71 18.86
CA GLY A 6 8.41 -1.73 18.41
C GLY A 6 8.44 -2.59 17.16
N TYR A 7 8.63 -1.95 16.00
CA TYR A 7 8.99 -2.62 14.78
C TYR A 7 10.07 -3.66 15.07
N LYS A 8 9.84 -4.92 14.69
CA LYS A 8 10.91 -5.90 14.67
C LYS A 8 11.99 -5.36 13.75
N VAL A 9 13.22 -5.27 14.26
CA VAL A 9 14.37 -4.93 13.42
C VAL A 9 14.52 -6.08 12.43
N ALA A 10 14.07 -5.87 11.20
CA ALA A 10 14.22 -6.84 10.14
C ALA A 10 15.73 -7.03 9.90
N HIS A 11 16.21 -8.25 10.07
CA HIS A 11 17.61 -8.60 9.87
C HIS A 11 17.82 -9.06 8.42
N PHE A 12 18.41 -8.16 7.63
CA PHE A 12 18.75 -8.42 6.23
C PHE A 12 20.21 -8.87 6.11
N THR A 13 20.48 -9.80 5.21
CA THR A 13 21.82 -9.94 4.63
C THR A 13 22.08 -8.81 3.62
N GLY A 14 23.34 -8.58 3.26
CA GLY A 14 23.68 -7.59 2.23
C GLY A 14 23.02 -7.89 0.87
N ASP A 15 22.99 -9.16 0.49
CA ASP A 15 22.38 -9.61 -0.77
C ASP A 15 20.86 -9.45 -0.76
N GLU A 16 20.21 -9.77 0.36
CA GLU A 16 18.76 -9.54 0.56
C GLU A 16 18.43 -8.05 0.41
N PHE A 17 19.23 -7.16 1.02
CA PHE A 17 19.03 -5.73 0.94
C PHE A 17 19.14 -5.21 -0.51
N LEU A 18 20.14 -5.66 -1.26
CA LEU A 18 20.33 -5.26 -2.66
C LEU A 18 19.19 -5.76 -3.55
N ALA A 19 18.78 -7.02 -3.41
CA ALA A 19 17.70 -7.61 -4.18
C ALA A 19 16.36 -6.90 -3.93
N ILE A 20 16.04 -6.62 -2.67
CA ILE A 20 14.84 -5.84 -2.31
C ILE A 20 14.94 -4.41 -2.86
N GLY A 21 16.12 -3.79 -2.78
CA GLY A 21 16.37 -2.46 -3.34
C GLY A 21 16.08 -2.38 -4.84
N ASP A 22 16.45 -3.40 -5.61
CA ASP A 22 16.16 -3.45 -7.05
C ASP A 22 14.68 -3.63 -7.33
N ILE A 23 13.94 -4.40 -6.51
CA ILE A 23 12.48 -4.49 -6.60
C ILE A 23 11.85 -3.13 -6.30
N ILE A 24 12.28 -2.46 -5.23
CA ILE A 24 11.76 -1.14 -4.81
C ILE A 24 11.90 -0.10 -5.92
N LYS A 25 13.05 -0.02 -6.59
CA LYS A 25 13.28 0.93 -7.70
C LYS A 25 12.23 0.80 -8.80
N THR A 26 11.80 -0.42 -9.12
CA THR A 26 10.83 -0.65 -10.20
C THR A 26 9.48 0.04 -9.98
N PHE A 27 9.12 0.37 -8.74
CA PHE A 27 7.85 1.03 -8.42
C PHE A 27 7.88 2.55 -8.68
N TRP A 28 9.04 3.22 -8.58
CA TRP A 28 9.07 4.70 -8.53
C TRP A 28 10.04 5.37 -9.50
N GLU A 29 11.09 4.66 -9.97
CA GLU A 29 12.22 5.26 -10.71
C GLU A 29 11.79 6.02 -11.97
N ASN A 30 10.78 5.52 -12.68
CA ASN A 30 10.30 6.11 -13.94
C ASN A 30 9.04 6.97 -13.80
N VAL A 31 8.54 7.17 -12.58
CA VAL A 31 7.34 7.98 -12.35
C VAL A 31 7.73 9.45 -12.22
N PRO A 32 7.16 10.36 -13.05
CA PRO A 32 7.49 11.78 -13.02
C PRO A 32 7.08 12.44 -11.69
N THR A 33 7.77 13.51 -11.37
CA THR A 33 7.42 14.39 -10.24
C THR A 33 6.32 15.36 -10.64
N SER A 34 5.59 15.89 -9.66
CA SER A 34 4.52 16.87 -9.87
C SER A 34 4.60 18.02 -8.87
N ASN A 35 4.08 19.18 -9.26
CA ASN A 35 4.01 20.35 -8.39
C ASN A 35 2.68 21.11 -8.61
N PRO A 36 1.71 21.03 -7.68
CA PRO A 36 1.75 20.23 -6.45
C PRO A 36 1.72 18.71 -6.74
N PRO A 37 2.32 17.87 -5.90
CA PRO A 37 2.16 16.43 -6.00
C PRO A 37 0.74 16.00 -5.59
N LYS A 38 0.23 14.90 -6.18
CA LYS A 38 -1.13 14.40 -5.93
C LYS A 38 -1.12 13.13 -5.11
N PHE A 39 -2.01 13.03 -4.13
CA PHE A 39 -2.26 11.83 -3.34
C PHE A 39 -3.69 11.37 -3.58
N VAL A 40 -3.84 10.20 -4.18
CA VAL A 40 -5.14 9.62 -4.52
C VAL A 40 -5.39 8.38 -3.67
N MET A 41 -6.53 8.35 -3.00
CA MET A 41 -6.97 7.19 -2.23
C MET A 41 -8.18 6.55 -2.90
N VAL A 42 -8.03 5.32 -3.39
CA VAL A 42 -9.11 4.53 -3.97
C VAL A 42 -9.66 3.59 -2.89
N MET A 43 -10.92 3.79 -2.52
CA MET A 43 -11.59 3.10 -1.41
C MET A 43 -12.77 2.27 -1.91
N GLY A 44 -13.22 1.30 -1.12
CA GLY A 44 -14.35 0.42 -1.46
C GLY A 44 -14.18 -1.00 -0.94
N GLY A 45 -15.29 -1.74 -0.87
CA GLY A 45 -15.29 -3.11 -0.37
C GLY A 45 -14.38 -4.07 -1.14
N VAL A 46 -14.09 -5.23 -0.54
CA VAL A 46 -13.44 -6.34 -1.25
C VAL A 46 -14.31 -6.76 -2.44
N GLY A 47 -13.70 -6.96 -3.62
CA GLY A 47 -14.42 -7.31 -4.84
C GLY A 47 -15.09 -6.13 -5.57
N ALA A 48 -15.03 -4.90 -5.03
CA ALA A 48 -15.69 -3.73 -5.64
C ALA A 48 -15.06 -3.26 -6.98
N GLY A 49 -13.88 -3.76 -7.34
CA GLY A 49 -13.21 -3.39 -8.60
C GLY A 49 -12.26 -2.20 -8.49
N LYS A 50 -11.82 -1.84 -7.27
CA LYS A 50 -10.83 -0.78 -7.01
C LYS A 50 -9.62 -0.87 -7.94
N THR A 51 -9.02 -2.06 -8.06
CA THR A 51 -7.80 -2.26 -8.85
C THR A 51 -8.02 -2.04 -10.34
N THR A 52 -9.23 -2.33 -10.84
CA THR A 52 -9.59 -2.04 -12.22
C THR A 52 -9.64 -0.54 -12.46
N ILE A 53 -10.31 0.20 -11.59
CA ILE A 53 -10.42 1.65 -11.70
C ILE A 53 -9.05 2.32 -11.53
N ARG A 54 -8.25 1.88 -10.56
CA ARG A 54 -6.90 2.39 -10.36
C ARG A 54 -6.05 2.22 -11.61
N ARG A 55 -6.01 1.02 -12.19
CA ARG A 55 -5.22 0.76 -13.40
C ARG A 55 -5.72 1.54 -14.61
N GLN A 56 -7.01 1.86 -14.68
CA GLN A 56 -7.56 2.67 -15.77
C GLN A 56 -7.22 4.16 -15.63
N GLN A 57 -7.20 4.70 -14.40
CA GLN A 57 -7.11 6.14 -14.16
C GLN A 57 -5.73 6.61 -13.69
N PHE A 58 -4.96 5.72 -13.06
CA PHE A 58 -3.72 6.04 -12.34
C PHE A 58 -2.59 5.05 -12.66
N ALA A 59 -2.61 4.38 -13.82
CA ALA A 59 -1.49 3.55 -14.26
C ALA A 59 -0.27 4.39 -14.67
N ASP A 60 -0.51 5.56 -15.27
CA ASP A 60 0.55 6.45 -15.74
C ASP A 60 0.70 7.65 -14.82
N GLY A 61 1.95 8.02 -14.50
CA GLY A 61 2.24 9.24 -13.74
C GLY A 61 1.98 9.15 -12.23
N TYR A 62 1.67 7.97 -11.70
CA TYR A 62 1.48 7.70 -10.27
C TYR A 62 2.32 6.50 -9.82
N VAL A 63 2.82 6.56 -8.59
CA VAL A 63 3.34 5.38 -7.90
C VAL A 63 2.20 4.73 -7.12
N ASN A 64 1.96 3.43 -7.36
CA ASN A 64 1.02 2.67 -6.55
C ASN A 64 1.72 2.15 -5.28
N ILE A 65 1.29 2.64 -4.12
CA ILE A 65 1.74 2.10 -2.83
C ILE A 65 0.66 1.13 -2.35
N ASP A 66 0.86 -0.14 -2.64
CA ASP A 66 -0.03 -1.24 -2.26
C ASP A 66 0.84 -2.39 -1.74
N ALA A 67 0.74 -2.69 -0.44
CA ALA A 67 1.54 -3.74 0.17
C ALA A 67 1.30 -5.12 -0.47
N GLY A 68 0.11 -5.37 -1.02
CA GLY A 68 -0.21 -6.60 -1.75
C GLY A 68 0.51 -6.68 -3.10
N GLU A 69 0.53 -5.62 -3.90
CA GLU A 69 1.30 -5.62 -5.16
C GLU A 69 2.81 -5.72 -4.90
N ILE A 70 3.31 -5.10 -3.83
CA ILE A 70 4.71 -5.21 -3.41
C ILE A 70 5.05 -6.63 -2.94
N TYR A 71 4.18 -7.25 -2.12
CA TYR A 71 4.32 -8.66 -1.72
C TYR A 71 4.39 -9.59 -2.93
N GLN A 72 3.52 -9.39 -3.93
CA GLN A 72 3.54 -10.17 -5.17
C GLN A 72 4.82 -9.95 -5.99
N ALA A 73 5.41 -8.76 -5.96
CA ALA A 73 6.69 -8.50 -6.60
C ALA A 73 7.82 -9.26 -5.89
N LEU A 74 7.81 -9.30 -4.56
CA LEU A 74 8.77 -10.05 -3.75
C LEU A 74 8.67 -11.57 -3.97
N LEU A 75 7.46 -12.13 -4.11
CA LEU A 75 7.26 -13.55 -4.41
C LEU A 75 7.92 -14.05 -5.71
N LYS A 76 8.33 -13.15 -6.61
CA LYS A 76 9.10 -13.53 -7.81
C LYS A 76 10.55 -13.87 -7.51
N SER A 77 11.06 -13.43 -6.37
CA SER A 77 12.47 -13.55 -5.96
C SER A 77 12.65 -14.29 -4.64
N TYR A 78 11.58 -14.48 -3.87
CA TYR A 78 11.59 -15.10 -2.54
C TYR A 78 10.61 -16.28 -2.46
N ASP A 79 10.89 -17.21 -1.56
CA ASP A 79 10.00 -18.33 -1.27
C ASP A 79 8.71 -17.81 -0.59
N PRO A 80 7.50 -18.23 -1.02
CA PRO A 80 6.26 -17.88 -0.33
C PRO A 80 6.23 -18.24 1.15
N ASP A 81 6.99 -19.26 1.56
CA ASP A 81 7.11 -19.72 2.94
C ASP A 81 8.29 -19.04 3.70
N ASP A 82 8.96 -18.04 3.10
CA ASP A 82 10.02 -17.28 3.78
C ASP A 82 9.42 -16.50 4.96
N PRO A 83 9.85 -16.78 6.22
CA PRO A 83 9.30 -16.12 7.40
C PRO A 83 9.60 -14.62 7.47
N LYS A 84 10.52 -14.09 6.64
CA LYS A 84 10.85 -12.66 6.57
C LYS A 84 10.05 -11.90 5.53
N LEU A 85 9.22 -12.57 4.72
CA LEU A 85 8.56 -11.94 3.57
C LEU A 85 7.62 -10.79 3.97
N GLU A 86 6.96 -10.89 5.12
CA GLU A 86 6.15 -9.82 5.69
C GLU A 86 7.01 -8.61 6.07
N ASP A 87 8.14 -8.84 6.75
CA ASP A 87 9.10 -7.80 7.11
C ASP A 87 9.69 -7.12 5.85
N TYR A 88 9.97 -7.89 4.80
CA TYR A 88 10.45 -7.39 3.52
C TYR A 88 9.41 -6.52 2.84
N THR A 89 8.15 -6.93 2.89
CA THR A 89 7.02 -6.17 2.32
C THR A 89 6.82 -4.86 3.06
N ALA A 90 6.83 -4.88 4.39
CA ALA A 90 6.71 -3.67 5.21
C ALA A 90 7.88 -2.70 4.97
N PHE A 91 9.10 -3.22 4.94
CA PHE A 91 10.30 -2.45 4.64
C PHE A 91 10.24 -1.81 3.24
N ALA A 92 9.89 -2.60 2.23
CA ALA A 92 9.78 -2.12 0.85
C ALA A 92 8.68 -1.05 0.70
N THR A 93 7.50 -1.28 1.28
CA THR A 93 6.39 -0.33 1.26
C THR A 93 6.79 0.99 1.91
N HIS A 94 7.45 0.95 3.07
CA HIS A 94 7.94 2.14 3.75
C HIS A 94 8.98 2.90 2.92
N LEU A 95 9.96 2.20 2.32
CA LEU A 95 11.01 2.85 1.55
C LEU A 95 10.46 3.46 0.26
N ILE A 96 9.58 2.76 -0.47
CA ILE A 96 8.94 3.31 -1.68
C ILE A 96 8.15 4.58 -1.31
N LEU A 97 7.34 4.54 -0.24
CA LEU A 97 6.59 5.72 0.22
C LEU A 97 7.52 6.90 0.54
N LYS A 98 8.58 6.64 1.31
CA LYS A 98 9.57 7.66 1.69
C LYS A 98 10.18 8.33 0.47
N GLU A 99 10.68 7.56 -0.50
CA GLU A 99 11.27 8.11 -1.71
C GLU A 99 10.24 8.91 -2.53
N CYS A 100 9.00 8.41 -2.63
CA CYS A 100 7.93 9.14 -3.32
C CYS A 100 7.63 10.50 -2.70
N ILE A 101 7.60 10.60 -1.37
CA ILE A 101 7.36 11.85 -0.67
C ILE A 101 8.54 12.80 -0.84
N LEU A 102 9.78 12.32 -0.68
CA LEU A 102 10.98 13.14 -0.84
C LEU A 102 11.10 13.73 -2.25
N GLU A 103 10.75 12.95 -3.28
CA GLU A 103 10.79 13.38 -4.67
C GLU A 103 9.51 14.10 -5.15
N LYS A 104 8.47 14.21 -4.30
CA LYS A 104 7.16 14.79 -4.67
C LYS A 104 6.55 14.10 -5.89
N LYS A 105 6.53 12.77 -5.87
CA LYS A 105 5.81 11.97 -6.87
C LYS A 105 4.32 11.96 -6.57
N ASN A 106 3.51 11.79 -7.61
CA ASN A 106 2.11 11.46 -7.38
C ASN A 106 1.99 10.05 -6.83
N ILE A 107 1.15 9.87 -5.83
CA ILE A 107 0.95 8.61 -5.11
C ILE A 107 -0.51 8.22 -5.26
N VAL A 108 -0.76 6.95 -5.56
CA VAL A 108 -2.08 6.33 -5.46
C VAL A 108 -2.01 5.14 -4.51
N ILE A 109 -3.04 4.95 -3.69
CA ILE A 109 -3.19 3.76 -2.84
C ILE A 109 -4.57 3.15 -3.01
N GLU A 110 -4.66 1.85 -2.74
CA GLU A 110 -5.91 1.11 -2.66
C GLU A 110 -6.11 0.58 -1.24
N ILE A 111 -7.22 0.93 -0.61
CA ILE A 111 -7.58 0.42 0.72
C ILE A 111 -9.07 0.07 0.76
N ILE A 112 -9.52 -0.64 1.79
CA ILE A 112 -10.96 -0.84 1.98
C ILE A 112 -11.60 0.50 2.34
N GLY A 113 -10.95 1.23 3.24
CA GLY A 113 -11.40 2.56 3.60
C GLY A 113 -12.48 2.57 4.66
N ASP A 114 -12.47 1.57 5.55
CA ASP A 114 -13.50 1.28 6.54
C ASP A 114 -13.30 2.02 7.88
N SER A 115 -12.21 2.76 8.06
CA SER A 115 -11.94 3.53 9.28
C SER A 115 -11.53 4.97 8.97
N ALA A 116 -12.43 5.93 9.21
CA ALA A 116 -12.10 7.34 9.13
C ALA A 116 -11.03 7.76 10.16
N GLU A 117 -11.01 7.10 11.33
CA GLU A 117 -10.01 7.33 12.39
C GLU A 117 -8.60 6.96 11.91
N ALA A 118 -8.47 5.88 11.14
CA ALA A 118 -7.19 5.47 10.57
C ALA A 118 -6.76 6.35 9.38
N ILE A 119 -7.71 6.88 8.61
CA ILE A 119 -7.43 7.52 7.32
C ILE A 119 -7.21 9.02 7.44
N THR A 120 -7.98 9.68 8.30
CA THR A 120 -7.96 11.14 8.44
C THR A 120 -6.56 11.69 8.81
N PRO A 121 -5.82 11.08 9.76
CA PRO A 121 -4.47 11.55 10.10
C PRO A 121 -3.49 11.49 8.91
N VAL A 122 -3.59 10.45 8.08
CA VAL A 122 -2.78 10.31 6.86
C VAL A 122 -3.13 11.42 5.86
N ILE A 123 -4.42 11.64 5.61
CA ILE A 123 -4.89 12.71 4.71
C ILE A 123 -4.39 14.08 5.19
N ASP A 124 -4.52 14.37 6.48
CA ASP A 124 -4.11 15.64 7.05
C ASP A 124 -2.61 15.86 6.94
N LYS A 125 -1.80 14.82 7.20
CA LYS A 125 -0.35 14.89 7.02
C LYS A 125 0.06 15.08 5.56
N MET A 126 -0.58 14.37 4.63
CA MET A 126 -0.31 14.55 3.20
C MET A 126 -0.65 15.99 2.75
N LYS A 127 -1.75 16.58 3.23
CA LYS A 127 -2.07 17.99 2.98
C LYS A 127 -1.02 18.93 3.57
N GLU A 128 -0.61 18.68 4.81
CA GLU A 128 0.38 19.49 5.54
C GLU A 128 1.71 19.58 4.77
N ILE A 129 2.15 18.48 4.15
CA ILE A 129 3.37 18.45 3.32
C ILE A 129 3.15 18.91 1.87
N GLY A 130 1.96 19.40 1.53
CA GLY A 130 1.67 20.07 0.25
C GLY A 130 1.13 19.19 -0.87
N TYR A 131 0.62 18.00 -0.57
CA TYR A 131 -0.07 17.18 -1.57
C TYR A 131 -1.51 17.66 -1.81
N GLU A 132 -1.93 17.65 -3.08
CA GLU A 132 -3.35 17.73 -3.46
C GLU A 132 -4.01 16.37 -3.22
N ILE A 133 -5.09 16.33 -2.45
CA ILE A 133 -5.75 15.08 -2.06
C ILE A 133 -6.99 14.81 -2.92
N SER A 134 -7.11 13.58 -3.41
CA SER A 134 -8.32 13.06 -4.03
C SER A 134 -8.73 11.74 -3.35
N VAL A 135 -10.02 11.58 -3.08
CA VAL A 135 -10.58 10.34 -2.54
C VAL A 135 -11.65 9.85 -3.52
N SER A 136 -11.49 8.61 -3.98
CA SER A 136 -12.39 7.95 -4.93
C SER A 136 -13.02 6.73 -4.28
N GLY A 137 -14.31 6.84 -3.95
CA GLY A 137 -15.10 5.74 -3.39
C GLY A 137 -15.73 4.89 -4.49
N ILE A 138 -15.36 3.61 -4.55
CA ILE A 138 -15.90 2.63 -5.48
C ILE A 138 -17.00 1.83 -4.78
N THR A 139 -18.21 1.92 -5.32
CA THR A 139 -19.37 1.19 -4.82
C THR A 139 -19.79 0.12 -5.81
N CYS A 140 -20.31 -0.98 -5.29
CA CYS A 140 -20.93 -2.05 -6.06
C CYS A 140 -22.00 -2.73 -5.21
N ASP A 141 -22.87 -3.52 -5.85
CA ASP A 141 -23.76 -4.40 -5.11
C ASP A 141 -22.94 -5.41 -4.27
N PRO A 142 -23.26 -5.65 -2.97
CA PRO A 142 -22.50 -6.56 -2.13
C PRO A 142 -22.49 -8.01 -2.64
N ALA A 143 -23.59 -8.50 -3.23
CA ALA A 143 -23.64 -9.85 -3.77
C ALA A 143 -22.71 -9.98 -4.99
N GLU A 144 -22.71 -8.97 -5.85
CA GLU A 144 -21.77 -8.91 -6.98
C GLU A 144 -20.31 -8.83 -6.50
N ALA A 145 -20.02 -8.03 -5.48
CA ALA A 145 -18.67 -7.93 -4.88
C ALA A 145 -18.19 -9.29 -4.38
N TYR A 146 -19.07 -10.01 -3.69
CA TYR A 146 -18.79 -11.33 -3.14
C TYR A 146 -18.55 -12.37 -4.24
N GLU A 147 -19.40 -12.41 -5.27
CA GLU A 147 -19.21 -13.29 -6.43
C GLU A 147 -17.87 -13.05 -7.13
N ARG A 148 -17.52 -11.77 -7.35
CA ARG A 148 -16.23 -11.38 -7.94
C ARG A 148 -15.06 -11.82 -7.07
N HIS A 149 -15.16 -11.66 -5.75
CA HIS A 149 -14.13 -12.10 -4.81
C HIS A 149 -13.96 -13.62 -4.83
N LEU A 150 -15.05 -14.39 -4.76
CA LEU A 150 -15.00 -15.85 -4.83
C LEU A 150 -14.39 -16.35 -6.15
N LYS A 151 -14.72 -15.68 -7.26
CA LYS A 151 -14.12 -15.97 -8.56
C LYS A 151 -12.61 -15.72 -8.54
N ALA A 152 -12.16 -14.57 -8.01
CA ALA A 152 -10.74 -14.24 -7.92
C ALA A 152 -9.97 -15.27 -7.08
N VAL A 153 -10.49 -15.64 -5.91
CA VAL A 153 -9.91 -16.67 -5.03
C VAL A 153 -9.80 -18.02 -5.74
N LYS A 154 -10.77 -18.37 -6.58
CA LYS A 154 -10.79 -19.64 -7.32
C LYS A 154 -9.81 -19.66 -8.49
N GLU A 155 -9.67 -18.53 -9.19
CA GLU A 155 -8.93 -18.43 -10.45
C GLU A 155 -7.45 -18.07 -10.26
N ASP A 156 -7.13 -17.29 -9.22
CA ASP A 156 -5.78 -16.82 -8.93
C ASP A 156 -5.32 -17.35 -7.57
N LYS A 157 -4.41 -18.33 -7.60
CA LYS A 157 -3.83 -18.94 -6.39
C LYS A 157 -3.01 -17.96 -5.55
N ASN A 158 -2.54 -16.88 -6.16
CA ASN A 158 -1.77 -15.85 -5.50
C ASN A 158 -2.63 -14.63 -5.13
N TYR A 159 -3.96 -14.73 -5.29
CA TYR A 159 -4.86 -13.64 -4.95
C TYR A 159 -4.69 -13.22 -3.48
N LEU A 160 -4.33 -11.96 -3.27
CA LEU A 160 -4.19 -11.36 -1.96
C LEU A 160 -5.22 -10.24 -1.80
N SER A 161 -6.13 -10.42 -0.84
CA SER A 161 -7.20 -9.46 -0.58
C SER A 161 -6.66 -8.21 0.12
N ALA A 162 -7.18 -7.04 -0.24
CA ALA A 162 -6.95 -5.77 0.46
C ALA A 162 -7.29 -5.83 1.95
N TYR A 163 -8.15 -6.78 2.36
CA TYR A 163 -8.43 -7.05 3.77
C TYR A 163 -7.17 -7.40 4.58
N TYR A 164 -6.21 -8.08 3.96
CA TYR A 164 -4.98 -8.49 4.62
C TYR A 164 -3.83 -7.48 4.44
N THR A 165 -3.98 -6.49 3.57
CA THR A 165 -2.86 -5.62 3.16
C THR A 165 -3.10 -4.13 3.40
N GLN A 166 -4.33 -3.70 3.72
CA GLN A 166 -4.58 -2.27 3.99
C GLN A 166 -3.80 -1.79 5.20
N ASP A 167 -3.65 -2.61 6.25
CA ASP A 167 -2.95 -2.24 7.47
C ASP A 167 -1.46 -2.04 7.22
N ALA A 168 -0.83 -2.90 6.42
CA ALA A 168 0.56 -2.72 6.00
C ALA A 168 0.73 -1.46 5.14
N THR A 169 -0.22 -1.20 4.24
CA THR A 169 -0.22 -0.01 3.38
C THR A 169 -0.35 1.27 4.21
N LEU A 170 -1.32 1.35 5.12
CA LEU A 170 -1.50 2.48 6.04
C LEU A 170 -0.35 2.58 7.05
N GLY A 171 0.17 1.46 7.53
CA GLY A 171 1.28 1.37 8.46
C GLY A 171 2.52 2.09 7.96
N ALA A 172 2.81 2.02 6.65
CA ALA A 172 3.90 2.78 6.03
C ALA A 172 3.74 4.29 6.24
N PHE A 173 2.53 4.84 6.08
CA PHE A 173 2.23 6.26 6.32
C PHE A 173 2.32 6.60 7.80
N TYR A 174 1.75 5.77 8.66
CA TYR A 174 1.79 5.97 10.11
C TYR A 174 3.22 6.06 10.63
N THR A 175 4.11 5.22 10.11
CA THR A 175 5.53 5.23 10.49
C THR A 175 6.28 6.38 9.88
N TYR A 176 6.03 6.71 8.61
CA TYR A 176 6.67 7.86 7.98
C TYR A 176 6.33 9.18 8.70
N PHE A 177 5.08 9.33 9.15
CA PHE A 177 4.60 10.54 9.82
C PHE A 177 4.62 10.49 11.35
N ASP A 178 5.12 9.41 11.95
CA ASP A 178 5.15 9.21 13.40
C ASP A 178 3.76 9.40 14.07
N LEU A 179 2.74 8.74 13.50
CA LEU A 179 1.34 8.84 13.93
C LEU A 179 0.97 7.83 15.04
N GLY A 180 1.94 7.08 15.57
CA GLY A 180 1.71 5.98 16.49
C GLY A 180 1.24 4.71 15.77
N ALA A 181 0.42 3.89 16.46
CA ALA A 181 -0.14 2.67 15.90
C ALA A 181 -1.37 2.97 15.02
N VAL A 182 -1.52 2.21 13.92
CA VAL A 182 -2.75 2.24 13.13
C VAL A 182 -3.90 1.79 14.04
N PRO A 183 -4.99 2.58 14.18
CA PRO A 183 -6.15 2.17 14.95
C PRO A 183 -6.73 0.88 14.37
N VAL A 184 -6.51 -0.24 15.07
CA VAL A 184 -7.03 -1.54 14.67
C VAL A 184 -8.53 -1.57 14.95
N GLN A 185 -9.33 -1.95 13.97
CA GLN A 185 -10.76 -2.21 14.23
C GLN A 185 -10.90 -3.35 15.23
N LYS A 186 -11.72 -3.13 16.27
CA LYS A 186 -12.26 -4.19 17.12
C LYS A 186 -13.47 -4.82 16.47
#